data_AF-A0A9W8MVR1-F1
#
_entry.id   AF-A0A9W8MVR1-F1
#
_cell.length_a   1.000
_cell.length_b   1.000
_cell.length_c   1.000
_cell.angle_alpha   90.00
_cell.angle_beta   90.00
_cell.angle_gamma   90.00
#
_symmetry.space_group_name_H-M   'P 1'
#
loop_
_entity.id
_entity.type
_entity.pdbx_description
1 polymer ?
#
loop_
_entity_poly.entity_id
_entity_poly.type
_entity_poly.pdbx_seq_one_letter_code
_entity_poly.pdbx_strand_id
1 'polypeptide(L)'
;MTDGYVDVMQVAHHYFENGIAYFTRRINKCISISCANGEVAPFMGHNAFLRWKAIQDAVFVDPADGKEKIWSESNVSEDFDMALRLILKGYIVRWATYSKGGFKEGVSLSVDDELNRWQKYSLCSAPQHGTERTISISDSVVSSVQDLTLPLPLLFPPSHRLLFNPIVQWWRKGPINRQIHTFLWSKAPLHYKISMMAYMFSYYGIAGSITISLINYVLLGFQFPVDGFFMHSFEIFLATTVVFWGSGTVGYTLLEYRLGQKKLLPGFIENLMWIPFFFFFFGGLSIPVTQAILAHLFSYNIQWSATIKEVQRSNFFKEIPKIARRFWFPMSMSIIIITGMILCSTSLVPFEWRIDGSAWAVILPLSLSVACHILFPIVLNPWLMVFSY
;
A
#
# COMPACT_ATOMS: atom_id res chain seq x y z
N MET A 1 -23.62 13.67 17.54
CA MET A 1 -22.26 13.72 18.13
C MET A 1 -21.34 13.01 17.17
N THR A 2 -20.17 13.59 16.86
CA THR A 2 -19.17 12.98 15.96
C THR A 2 -18.12 12.26 16.79
N ASP A 3 -18.27 10.94 16.93
CA ASP A 3 -17.26 10.09 17.56
C ASP A 3 -16.09 9.90 16.58
N GLY A 4 -15.02 10.67 16.81
CA GLY A 4 -13.92 10.85 15.87
C GLY A 4 -12.68 10.00 16.20
N TYR A 5 -12.33 9.13 15.26
CA TYR A 5 -11.02 8.50 15.14
C TYR A 5 -9.96 9.54 14.74
N VAL A 6 -8.71 9.11 14.51
CA VAL A 6 -7.69 9.97 13.87
C VAL A 6 -8.24 10.53 12.56
N ASP A 7 -8.21 11.86 12.40
CA ASP A 7 -8.75 12.57 11.25
C ASP A 7 -7.63 13.06 10.32
N VAL A 8 -7.98 13.40 9.08
CA VAL A 8 -7.03 13.85 8.07
C VAL A 8 -6.93 15.38 8.08
N MET A 9 -5.71 15.88 8.22
CA MET A 9 -5.37 17.27 7.92
C MET A 9 -5.26 17.42 6.40
N GLN A 10 -6.02 18.36 5.85
CA GLN A 10 -5.96 18.74 4.44
C GLN A 10 -5.41 20.16 4.33
N VAL A 11 -4.66 20.42 3.26
CA VAL A 11 -3.90 21.67 3.06
C VAL A 11 -4.22 22.31 1.71
N ALA A 12 -4.38 21.53 0.64
CA ALA A 12 -4.55 22.02 -0.73
C ALA A 12 -6.00 21.92 -1.24
N HIS A 13 -6.80 21.01 -0.68
CA HIS A 13 -8.20 20.70 -1.03
C HIS A 13 -8.45 20.35 -2.52
N HIS A 14 -7.41 19.96 -3.27
CA HIS A 14 -7.53 19.56 -4.67
C HIS A 14 -7.94 18.07 -4.82
N TYR A 15 -8.32 17.67 -6.04
CA TYR A 15 -8.84 16.33 -6.37
C TYR A 15 -8.07 15.16 -5.72
N PHE A 16 -6.74 15.10 -5.88
CA PHE A 16 -5.93 14.00 -5.36
C PHE A 16 -5.95 13.90 -3.83
N GLU A 17 -5.64 15.01 -3.15
CA GLU A 17 -5.68 15.08 -1.68
C GLU A 17 -7.07 14.74 -1.12
N ASN A 18 -8.16 15.18 -1.75
CA ASN A 18 -9.51 14.82 -1.35
C ASN A 18 -9.76 13.29 -1.46
N GLY A 19 -9.26 12.65 -2.53
CA GLY A 19 -9.36 11.20 -2.72
C GLY A 19 -8.57 10.41 -1.68
N ILE A 20 -7.33 10.79 -1.40
CA ILE A 20 -6.52 10.17 -0.33
C ILE A 20 -7.10 10.46 1.06
N ALA A 21 -7.62 11.66 1.31
CA ALA A 21 -8.26 11.99 2.58
C ALA A 21 -9.57 11.22 2.81
N TYR A 22 -10.36 10.98 1.76
CA TYR A 22 -11.52 10.07 1.81
C TYR A 22 -11.05 8.62 2.06
N PHE A 23 -10.00 8.15 1.38
CA PHE A 23 -9.42 6.83 1.57
C PHE A 23 -9.01 6.58 3.02
N THR A 24 -8.16 7.45 3.58
CA THR A 24 -7.66 7.33 4.94
C THR A 24 -8.80 7.35 5.96
N ARG A 25 -9.81 8.23 5.79
CA ARG A 25 -10.99 8.24 6.67
C ARG A 25 -11.83 6.95 6.57
N ARG A 26 -11.98 6.37 5.38
CA ARG A 26 -12.65 5.06 5.18
C ARG A 26 -11.87 3.93 5.85
N ILE A 27 -10.55 3.87 5.64
CA ILE A 27 -9.67 2.87 6.26
C ILE A 27 -9.69 2.97 7.78
N ASN A 28 -9.63 4.18 8.36
CA ASN A 28 -9.66 4.37 9.81
C ASN A 28 -10.94 3.81 10.45
N LYS A 29 -12.10 4.00 9.80
CA LYS A 29 -13.37 3.40 10.24
C LYS A 29 -13.34 1.88 10.13
N CYS A 30 -12.83 1.32 9.03
CA CYS A 30 -12.69 -0.13 8.85
C CYS A 30 -11.77 -0.78 9.89
N ILE A 31 -10.59 -0.18 10.14
CA ILE A 31 -9.66 -0.58 11.22
C ILE A 31 -10.39 -0.60 12.56
N SER A 32 -11.17 0.45 12.85
CA SER A 32 -11.85 0.58 14.13
C SER A 32 -12.91 -0.49 14.37
N ILE A 33 -13.65 -0.87 13.33
CA ILE A 33 -14.60 -1.99 13.37
C ILE A 33 -13.84 -3.30 13.56
N SER A 34 -12.75 -3.50 12.82
CA SER A 34 -11.93 -4.71 12.91
C SER A 34 -11.40 -4.90 14.34
N CYS A 35 -10.78 -3.86 14.92
CA CYS A 35 -10.32 -3.84 16.31
C CYS A 35 -11.47 -4.07 17.32
N ALA A 36 -12.66 -3.50 17.08
CA ALA A 36 -13.84 -3.72 17.93
C ALA A 36 -14.39 -5.15 17.84
N ASN A 37 -14.15 -5.86 16.74
CA ASN A 37 -14.44 -7.30 16.58
C ASN A 37 -13.29 -8.20 17.07
N GLY A 38 -12.24 -7.63 17.67
CA GLY A 38 -11.13 -8.38 18.26
C GLY A 38 -9.90 -8.57 17.38
N GLU A 39 -9.80 -7.92 16.21
CA GLU A 39 -8.57 -7.92 15.41
C GLU A 39 -7.41 -7.20 16.11
N VAL A 40 -6.19 -7.49 15.65
CA VAL A 40 -4.98 -6.83 16.16
C VAL A 40 -5.00 -5.35 15.82
N ALA A 41 -4.79 -4.50 16.84
CA ALA A 41 -4.73 -3.07 16.64
C ALA A 41 -3.43 -2.68 15.89
N PRO A 42 -3.52 -1.85 14.83
CA PRO A 42 -2.32 -1.30 14.20
C PRO A 42 -1.62 -0.34 15.15
N PHE A 43 -0.31 -0.28 15.05
CA PHE A 43 0.54 0.61 15.82
C PHE A 43 1.09 1.72 14.90
N MET A 44 1.13 2.96 15.42
CA MET A 44 1.50 4.17 14.68
C MET A 44 2.33 5.06 15.62
N GLY A 45 3.64 5.13 15.44
CA GLY A 45 4.58 5.62 16.45
C GLY A 45 4.36 7.09 16.82
N HIS A 46 4.03 7.93 15.83
CA HIS A 46 3.73 9.35 16.00
C HIS A 46 2.37 9.63 16.68
N ASN A 47 1.54 8.61 16.90
CA ASN A 47 0.25 8.72 17.59
C ASN A 47 -0.01 7.51 18.50
N ALA A 48 1.02 7.13 19.26
CA ALA A 48 0.98 6.02 20.20
C ALA A 48 1.27 6.47 21.64
N PHE A 49 0.56 5.86 22.59
CA PHE A 49 0.85 5.98 24.02
C PHE A 49 1.42 4.65 24.53
N LEU A 50 2.70 4.64 24.84
CA LEU A 50 3.41 3.47 25.34
C LEU A 50 3.68 3.58 26.85
N ARG A 51 3.53 2.46 27.56
CA ARG A 51 3.96 2.35 28.96
C ARG A 51 5.48 2.26 28.99
N TRP A 52 6.15 3.10 29.78
CA TRP A 52 7.61 3.14 29.89
C TRP A 52 8.25 1.75 30.08
N LYS A 53 7.74 0.94 31.02
CA LYS A 53 8.22 -0.44 31.21
C LYS A 53 8.12 -1.31 29.95
N ALA A 54 7.07 -1.14 29.14
CA ALA A 54 6.92 -1.92 27.90
C ALA A 54 7.93 -1.52 26.82
N ILE A 55 8.36 -0.24 26.82
CA ILE A 55 9.46 0.24 25.97
C ILE A 55 10.77 -0.42 26.40
N GLN A 56 11.09 -0.39 27.70
CA GLN A 56 12.28 -1.02 28.28
C GLN A 56 12.33 -2.52 27.99
N ASP A 57 11.23 -3.24 28.24
CA ASP A 57 11.13 -4.69 27.98
C ASP A 57 11.22 -5.03 26.49
N ALA A 58 11.00 -4.08 25.57
CA ALA A 58 11.07 -4.24 24.12
C ALA A 58 12.39 -3.76 23.48
N VAL A 59 13.33 -3.18 24.24
CA VAL A 59 14.66 -2.77 23.74
C VAL A 59 15.38 -3.93 23.05
N PHE A 60 16.11 -3.63 21.98
CA PHE A 60 16.97 -4.58 21.27
C PHE A 60 18.38 -4.01 21.09
N VAL A 61 19.37 -4.89 20.96
CA VAL A 61 20.73 -4.52 20.55
C VAL A 61 20.79 -4.53 19.02
N ASP A 62 21.12 -3.40 18.41
CA ASP A 62 21.25 -3.29 16.95
C ASP A 62 22.52 -4.02 16.49
N PRO A 63 22.42 -5.04 15.60
CA PRO A 63 23.59 -5.76 15.11
C PRO A 63 24.57 -4.90 14.28
N ALA A 64 24.18 -3.69 13.87
CA ALA A 64 25.04 -2.81 13.07
C ALA A 64 26.06 -2.02 13.89
N ASP A 65 25.70 -1.58 15.10
CA ASP A 65 26.56 -0.75 15.97
C ASP A 65 26.73 -1.30 17.40
N GLY A 66 26.04 -2.40 17.75
CA GLY A 66 26.11 -3.03 19.06
C GLY A 66 25.44 -2.25 20.19
N LYS A 67 24.67 -1.19 19.88
CA LYS A 67 24.02 -0.34 20.88
C LYS A 67 22.59 -0.82 21.17
N GLU A 68 22.14 -0.59 22.39
CA GLU A 68 20.73 -0.74 22.74
C GLU A 68 19.90 0.38 22.11
N LYS A 69 18.86 0.00 21.37
CA LYS A 69 17.93 0.91 20.69
C LYS A 69 16.48 0.55 21.01
N ILE A 70 15.66 1.60 21.08
CA ILE A 70 14.21 1.50 21.22
C ILE A 70 13.57 1.35 19.84
N TRP A 71 13.91 2.24 18.91
CA TRP A 71 13.37 2.32 17.56
C TRP A 71 14.35 1.77 16.52
N SER A 72 13.83 1.35 15.38
CA SER A 72 14.61 0.71 14.32
C SER A 72 14.90 1.68 13.18
N GLU A 73 15.81 2.63 13.43
CA GLU A 73 16.22 3.72 12.51
C GLU A 73 16.57 3.26 11.08
N SER A 74 17.02 2.01 10.91
CA SER A 74 17.36 1.42 9.61
C SER A 74 16.16 0.91 8.79
N ASN A 75 14.93 0.98 9.31
CA ASN A 75 13.71 0.43 8.70
C ASN A 75 12.59 1.47 8.62
N VAL A 76 11.94 1.59 7.45
CA VAL A 76 10.67 2.34 7.28
C VAL A 76 9.55 1.74 8.15
N SER A 77 9.62 0.44 8.42
CA SER A 77 8.63 -0.30 9.21
C SER A 77 8.96 -0.36 10.71
N GLU A 78 9.57 0.67 11.28
CA GLU A 78 9.93 0.72 12.71
C GLU A 78 8.71 0.56 13.65
N ASP A 79 7.57 1.13 13.27
CA ASP A 79 6.29 0.97 13.98
C ASP A 79 5.84 -0.49 14.08
N PHE A 80 5.98 -1.23 12.98
CA PHE A 80 5.65 -2.65 12.95
C PHE A 80 6.62 -3.47 13.80
N ASP A 81 7.91 -3.20 13.67
CA ASP A 81 8.94 -3.89 14.45
C ASP A 81 8.73 -3.68 15.96
N MET A 82 8.42 -2.44 16.38
CA MET A 82 8.02 -2.12 17.75
C MET A 82 6.78 -2.91 18.19
N ALA A 83 5.71 -2.89 17.39
CA ALA A 83 4.48 -3.63 17.69
C ALA A 83 4.71 -5.15 17.82
N LEU A 84 5.52 -5.71 16.92
CA LEU A 84 5.87 -7.12 16.91
C LEU A 84 6.67 -7.50 18.16
N ARG A 85 7.67 -6.69 18.54
CA ARG A 85 8.45 -6.86 19.77
C ARG A 85 7.55 -6.81 21.02
N LEU A 86 6.62 -5.85 21.09
CA LEU A 86 5.66 -5.73 22.19
C LEU A 86 4.74 -6.95 22.29
N ILE A 87 4.17 -7.42 21.18
CA ILE A 87 3.31 -8.61 21.13
C ILE A 87 4.08 -9.87 21.53
N LEU A 88 5.32 -10.04 21.06
CA LEU A 88 6.20 -11.16 21.43
C LEU A 88 6.54 -11.17 22.93
N LYS A 89 6.59 -10.00 23.58
CA LYS A 89 6.78 -9.84 25.03
C LYS A 89 5.48 -10.00 25.83
N GLY A 90 4.34 -10.24 25.17
CA GLY A 90 3.04 -10.44 25.81
C GLY A 90 2.26 -9.15 26.10
N TYR A 91 2.68 -8.00 25.56
CA TYR A 91 1.91 -6.77 25.64
C TYR A 91 0.75 -6.74 24.63
N ILE A 92 -0.32 -6.05 24.99
CA ILE A 92 -1.51 -5.89 24.17
C ILE A 92 -1.51 -4.47 23.57
N VAL A 93 -1.44 -4.38 22.25
CA VAL A 93 -1.69 -3.12 21.51
C VAL A 93 -3.21 -2.92 21.43
N ARG A 94 -3.70 -1.70 21.64
CA ARG A 94 -5.13 -1.36 21.59
C ARG A 94 -5.36 -0.11 20.75
N TRP A 95 -6.39 -0.15 19.91
CA TRP A 95 -6.85 1.00 19.13
C TRP A 95 -7.75 1.87 20.00
N ALA A 96 -7.43 3.15 20.15
CA ALA A 96 -8.14 4.08 21.02
C ALA A 96 -8.68 5.28 20.22
N THR A 97 -9.90 5.70 20.56
CA THR A 97 -10.74 6.55 19.70
C THR A 97 -11.21 7.81 20.45
N TYR A 98 -10.63 8.05 21.62
CA TYR A 98 -11.09 9.03 22.62
C TYR A 98 -10.92 10.49 22.19
N SER A 99 -10.01 10.75 21.24
CA SER A 99 -9.56 12.09 20.86
C SER A 99 -10.55 12.86 19.98
N LYS A 100 -11.63 12.22 19.50
CA LYS A 100 -12.68 12.84 18.67
C LYS A 100 -12.14 13.61 17.44
N GLY A 101 -11.11 13.08 16.79
CA GLY A 101 -10.43 13.73 15.65
C GLY A 101 -9.44 14.84 16.04
N GLY A 102 -9.08 14.95 17.33
CA GLY A 102 -8.08 15.91 17.82
C GLY A 102 -6.66 15.58 17.36
N PHE A 103 -6.33 14.30 17.17
CA PHE A 103 -5.13 13.92 16.43
C PHE A 103 -5.44 13.95 14.95
N LYS A 104 -4.74 14.85 14.24
CA LYS A 104 -4.81 15.01 12.80
C LYS A 104 -3.46 14.82 12.16
N GLU A 105 -3.48 14.33 10.94
CA GLU A 105 -2.26 13.97 10.22
C GLU A 105 -2.45 14.25 8.73
N GLY A 106 -1.41 14.82 8.10
CA GLY A 106 -1.45 15.24 6.70
C GLY A 106 -1.45 14.04 5.75
N VAL A 107 -2.03 14.21 4.57
CA VAL A 107 -2.01 13.22 3.47
C VAL A 107 -1.07 13.63 2.34
N SER A 108 -0.68 12.66 1.50
CA SER A 108 0.16 12.91 0.33
C SER A 108 -0.52 13.86 -0.65
N LEU A 109 0.19 14.91 -1.06
CA LEU A 109 -0.31 15.95 -1.95
C LEU A 109 -0.18 15.58 -3.43
N SER A 110 0.76 14.70 -3.78
CA SER A 110 1.01 14.28 -5.16
C SER A 110 0.95 12.77 -5.37
N VAL A 111 0.64 12.39 -6.60
CA VAL A 111 0.67 11.00 -7.08
C VAL A 111 2.07 10.40 -6.93
N ASP A 112 3.12 11.21 -7.18
CA ASP A 112 4.52 10.82 -7.02
C ASP A 112 4.86 10.44 -5.57
N ASP A 113 4.47 11.30 -4.61
CA ASP A 113 4.75 11.11 -3.18
C ASP A 113 4.07 9.87 -2.64
N GLU A 114 2.79 9.67 -2.98
CA GLU A 114 2.05 8.49 -2.57
C GLU A 114 2.63 7.23 -3.24
N LEU A 115 2.96 7.25 -4.54
CA LEU A 115 3.61 6.11 -5.18
C LEU A 115 4.92 5.70 -4.48
N ASN A 116 5.78 6.69 -4.21
CA ASN A 116 7.03 6.48 -3.48
C ASN A 116 6.78 5.87 -2.10
N ARG A 117 5.69 6.27 -1.42
CA ARG A 117 5.27 5.73 -0.13
C ARG A 117 4.82 4.26 -0.23
N TRP A 118 4.03 3.89 -1.25
CA TRP A 118 3.68 2.49 -1.51
C TRP A 118 4.90 1.62 -1.83
N GLN A 119 5.84 2.12 -2.63
CA GLN A 119 7.10 1.42 -2.89
C GLN A 119 7.96 1.28 -1.63
N LYS A 120 8.13 2.37 -0.84
CA LYS A 120 8.83 2.36 0.46
C LYS A 120 8.24 1.32 1.42
N TYR A 121 6.91 1.18 1.50
CA TYR A 121 6.26 0.18 2.35
C TYR A 121 6.48 -1.24 1.86
N SER A 122 6.45 -1.48 0.54
CA SER A 122 6.74 -2.81 -0.01
C SER A 122 8.20 -3.25 0.19
N LEU A 123 9.15 -2.30 0.15
CA LEU A 123 10.60 -2.56 0.25
C LEU A 123 11.13 -2.55 1.70
N CYS A 124 10.78 -1.51 2.47
CA CYS A 124 11.41 -1.06 3.71
C CYS A 124 12.93 -0.87 3.61
N SER A 125 13.33 0.09 2.77
CA SER A 125 14.62 0.77 2.91
C SER A 125 14.37 2.18 3.42
N ALA A 126 14.88 2.50 4.61
CA ALA A 126 14.87 3.86 5.12
C ALA A 126 15.71 4.77 4.18
N PRO A 127 15.39 6.08 4.06
CA PRO A 127 16.32 7.01 3.44
C PRO A 127 17.62 7.00 4.25
N GLN A 128 18.77 6.91 3.58
CA GLN A 128 20.07 7.12 4.22
C GLN A 128 20.18 8.60 4.60
N HIS A 129 19.75 8.95 5.80
CA HIS A 129 20.11 10.23 6.39
C HIS A 129 21.60 10.20 6.72
N GLY A 130 22.38 11.01 5.98
CA GLY A 130 23.66 11.46 6.47
C GLY A 130 23.48 12.30 7.74
N THR A 131 24.53 12.36 8.55
CA THR A 131 24.61 12.94 9.90
C THR A 131 23.86 12.18 11.00
N GLU A 132 24.66 11.70 11.96
CA GLU A 132 24.24 11.09 13.22
C GLU A 132 23.36 12.03 14.04
N ARG A 133 22.28 11.51 14.62
CA ARG A 133 21.67 12.07 15.84
C ARG A 133 21.60 10.99 16.90
N THR A 134 22.69 10.80 17.63
CA THR A 134 22.68 10.00 18.85
C THR A 134 21.81 10.71 19.88
N ILE A 135 20.56 10.25 20.07
CA ILE A 135 19.68 10.78 21.12
C ILE A 135 20.06 10.12 22.46
N SER A 136 20.98 10.74 23.19
CA SER A 136 21.20 10.44 24.60
C SER A 136 20.06 11.03 25.44
N ILE A 137 19.15 10.19 25.91
CA ILE A 137 18.07 10.63 26.80
C ILE A 137 18.61 10.71 28.24
N SER A 138 18.81 11.93 28.74
CA SER A 138 18.94 12.20 30.17
C SER A 138 17.55 12.33 30.80
N ASP A 139 17.42 11.94 32.08
CA ASP A 139 16.14 11.91 32.78
C ASP A 139 15.49 13.29 32.94
N SER A 140 14.61 13.67 32.00
CA SER A 140 13.39 14.47 32.22
C SER A 140 12.68 14.79 30.91
N VAL A 141 11.40 15.18 31.02
CA VAL A 141 10.52 15.68 29.94
C VAL A 141 9.97 14.60 28.98
N VAL A 142 8.74 14.18 29.29
CA VAL A 142 7.83 13.61 28.30
C VAL A 142 7.28 14.73 27.41
N SER A 143 7.91 15.00 26.27
CA SER A 143 7.29 15.80 25.20
C SER A 143 7.90 15.53 23.81
N SER A 144 7.02 15.48 22.81
CA SER A 144 7.30 15.81 21.39
C SER A 144 8.55 15.19 20.73
N VAL A 145 8.41 13.98 20.19
CA VAL A 145 9.08 13.62 18.94
C VAL A 145 8.16 14.05 17.80
N GLN A 146 8.44 15.21 17.19
CA GLN A 146 7.49 15.90 16.30
C GLN A 146 7.85 15.82 14.79
N ASP A 147 8.95 15.14 14.44
CA ASP A 147 9.63 15.28 13.13
C ASP A 147 9.43 14.12 12.12
N LEU A 148 8.49 13.20 12.35
CA LEU A 148 8.15 12.12 11.40
C LEU A 148 6.63 11.97 11.20
N THR A 149 5.98 13.05 10.76
CA THR A 149 4.57 13.02 10.33
C THR A 149 4.38 12.19 9.05
N LEU A 150 3.43 11.23 9.09
CA LEU A 150 3.09 10.11 8.19
C LEU A 150 3.09 10.37 6.66
N PRO A 151 2.00 10.06 5.91
CA PRO A 151 0.61 9.82 6.37
C PRO A 151 0.29 8.44 7.00
N LEU A 152 -0.98 8.26 7.42
CA LEU A 152 -1.46 7.20 8.31
C LEU A 152 -1.35 5.83 7.63
N PRO A 153 -0.76 4.82 8.30
CA PRO A 153 -0.43 3.56 7.64
C PRO A 153 -1.64 2.65 7.51
N LEU A 154 -1.73 2.00 6.36
CA LEU A 154 -2.42 0.72 6.26
C LEU A 154 -1.78 -0.27 7.25
N LEU A 155 -2.61 -1.17 7.79
CA LEU A 155 -2.41 -2.02 8.96
C LEU A 155 -0.98 -2.61 9.09
N PHE A 156 -0.05 -1.84 9.66
CA PHE A 156 1.41 -2.04 9.58
C PHE A 156 1.99 -1.84 8.16
N PRO A 157 3.14 -1.17 7.94
CA PRO A 157 3.81 -1.20 6.64
C PRO A 157 4.50 -2.57 6.43
N PRO A 158 3.98 -3.48 5.58
CA PRO A 158 4.37 -4.87 5.59
C PRO A 158 5.53 -5.09 4.63
N SER A 159 6.74 -4.97 5.16
CA SER A 159 7.86 -4.97 4.24
C SER A 159 8.24 -6.36 3.77
N HIS A 160 8.62 -6.43 2.49
CA HIS A 160 9.26 -7.61 1.95
C HIS A 160 10.54 -7.97 2.73
N ARG A 161 11.30 -6.97 3.22
CA ARG A 161 12.47 -7.17 4.12
C ARG A 161 12.11 -7.83 5.46
N LEU A 162 10.94 -7.55 6.02
CA LEU A 162 10.42 -8.17 7.25
C LEU A 162 9.93 -9.60 7.02
N LEU A 163 9.44 -9.92 5.82
CA LEU A 163 8.98 -11.26 5.44
C LEU A 163 10.12 -12.19 5.04
N PHE A 164 10.97 -11.76 4.11
CA PHE A 164 11.95 -12.59 3.44
C PHE A 164 13.36 -11.97 3.49
N ASN A 165 14.36 -12.83 3.55
CA ASN A 165 15.75 -12.43 3.31
C ASN A 165 15.97 -12.25 1.79
N PRO A 166 16.94 -11.42 1.34
CA PRO A 166 17.35 -11.39 -0.06
C PRO A 166 17.86 -12.75 -0.53
N ILE A 167 17.71 -13.07 -1.82
CA ILE A 167 18.05 -14.39 -2.41
C ILE A 167 19.51 -14.78 -2.12
N VAL A 168 20.43 -13.80 -2.20
CA VAL A 168 21.87 -13.96 -1.90
C VAL A 168 22.12 -14.47 -0.47
N GLN A 169 21.19 -14.25 0.46
CA GLN A 169 21.30 -14.67 1.87
C GLN A 169 20.57 -15.98 2.18
N TRP A 170 19.76 -16.53 1.25
CA TRP A 170 18.92 -17.71 1.52
C TRP A 170 19.72 -18.93 1.98
N TRP A 171 20.90 -19.16 1.40
CA TRP A 171 21.75 -20.29 1.76
C TRP A 171 22.33 -20.20 3.19
N ARG A 172 22.37 -19.01 3.80
CA ARG A 172 22.84 -18.81 5.19
C ARG A 172 21.70 -18.67 6.21
N LYS A 173 20.61 -18.01 5.81
CA LYS A 173 19.54 -17.56 6.73
C LYS A 173 18.17 -18.18 6.44
N GLY A 174 18.04 -18.99 5.39
CA GLY A 174 16.75 -19.42 4.84
C GLY A 174 16.02 -18.28 4.10
N PRO A 175 14.90 -18.59 3.42
CA PRO A 175 14.13 -17.59 2.70
C PRO A 175 13.35 -16.65 3.63
N ILE A 176 12.80 -17.15 4.75
CA ILE A 176 11.95 -16.37 5.68
C ILE A 176 12.83 -15.63 6.70
N ASN A 177 12.50 -14.37 6.99
CA ASN A 177 13.17 -13.59 8.02
C ASN A 177 12.85 -14.12 9.44
N ARG A 178 13.87 -14.15 10.30
CA ARG A 178 13.78 -14.60 11.70
C ARG A 178 12.64 -13.95 12.49
N GLN A 179 12.33 -12.68 12.26
CA GLN A 179 11.28 -11.96 13.00
C GLN A 179 9.88 -12.54 12.74
N ILE A 180 9.49 -12.64 11.47
CA ILE A 180 8.21 -13.25 11.08
C ILE A 180 8.16 -14.74 11.44
N HIS A 181 9.26 -15.47 11.26
CA HIS A 181 9.36 -16.86 11.72
C HIS A 181 9.07 -16.97 13.24
N THR A 182 9.71 -16.13 14.06
CA THR A 182 9.51 -16.12 15.51
C THR A 182 8.07 -15.77 15.89
N PHE A 183 7.44 -14.83 15.17
CA PHE A 183 6.04 -14.46 15.38
C PHE A 183 5.07 -15.59 15.02
N LEU A 184 5.25 -16.25 13.88
CA LEU A 184 4.38 -17.36 13.44
C LEU A 184 4.40 -18.52 14.43
N TRP A 185 5.56 -18.80 15.05
CA TRP A 185 5.71 -19.82 16.09
C TRP A 185 5.51 -19.30 17.54
N SER A 186 5.16 -18.03 17.71
CA SER A 186 4.91 -17.45 19.04
C SER A 186 3.56 -17.88 19.64
N LYS A 187 3.34 -17.54 20.92
CA LYS A 187 2.05 -17.72 21.61
C LYS A 187 0.96 -16.72 21.19
N ALA A 188 1.19 -15.87 20.19
CA ALA A 188 0.18 -14.95 19.68
C ALA A 188 -1.05 -15.70 19.12
N PRO A 189 -2.27 -15.15 19.23
CA PRO A 189 -3.49 -15.77 18.70
C PRO A 189 -3.41 -16.08 17.20
N LEU A 190 -4.04 -17.18 16.77
CA LEU A 190 -4.01 -17.63 15.38
C LEU A 190 -4.62 -16.59 14.41
N HIS A 191 -5.71 -15.92 14.80
CA HIS A 191 -6.33 -14.89 13.96
C HIS A 191 -5.38 -13.70 13.74
N TYR A 192 -4.63 -13.24 14.75
CA TYR A 192 -3.59 -12.21 14.55
C TYR A 192 -2.54 -12.64 13.52
N LYS A 193 -2.13 -13.91 13.54
CA LYS A 193 -1.19 -14.44 12.54
C LYS A 193 -1.79 -14.43 11.14
N ILE A 194 -3.02 -14.89 10.99
CA ILE A 194 -3.72 -14.92 9.69
C ILE A 194 -3.93 -13.51 9.15
N SER A 195 -4.55 -12.61 9.94
CA SER A 195 -4.85 -11.24 9.53
C SER A 195 -3.59 -10.44 9.18
N MET A 196 -2.54 -10.57 9.98
CA MET A 196 -1.26 -9.92 9.70
C MET A 196 -0.65 -10.47 8.40
N MET A 197 -0.52 -11.80 8.25
CA MET A 197 0.08 -12.39 7.03
C MET A 197 -0.75 -12.10 5.77
N ALA A 198 -2.09 -12.19 5.84
CA ALA A 198 -2.97 -11.88 4.71
C ALA A 198 -2.80 -10.43 4.25
N TYR A 199 -2.73 -9.51 5.21
CA TYR A 199 -2.42 -8.13 4.92
C TYR A 199 -1.00 -7.96 4.34
N MET A 200 0.02 -8.63 4.90
CA MET A 200 1.39 -8.53 4.36
C MET A 200 1.51 -9.06 2.92
N PHE A 201 0.79 -10.16 2.60
CA PHE A 201 0.75 -10.71 1.25
C PHE A 201 -0.10 -9.89 0.26
N SER A 202 -0.96 -8.97 0.71
CA SER A 202 -1.75 -8.13 -0.20
C SER A 202 -0.89 -7.29 -1.16
N TYR A 203 0.30 -6.85 -0.73
CA TYR A 203 1.27 -6.14 -1.57
C TYR A 203 1.88 -7.04 -2.66
N TYR A 204 1.99 -8.35 -2.42
CA TYR A 204 2.38 -9.33 -3.44
C TYR A 204 1.23 -9.63 -4.40
N GLY A 205 -0.02 -9.57 -3.93
CA GLY A 205 -1.19 -9.58 -4.81
C GLY A 205 -1.19 -8.39 -5.78
N ILE A 206 -0.91 -7.18 -5.27
CA ILE A 206 -0.77 -5.97 -6.10
C ILE A 206 0.39 -6.14 -7.09
N ALA A 207 1.59 -6.51 -6.65
CA ALA A 207 2.74 -6.73 -7.52
C ALA A 207 2.50 -7.83 -8.58
N GLY A 208 2.00 -8.99 -8.14
CA GLY A 208 1.73 -10.12 -9.01
C GLY A 208 0.65 -9.86 -10.06
N SER A 209 -0.28 -8.92 -9.82
CA SER A 209 -1.50 -8.77 -10.65
C SER A 209 -1.21 -8.58 -12.15
N ILE A 210 -0.28 -7.72 -12.56
CA ILE A 210 0.05 -7.57 -14.00
C ILE A 210 0.75 -8.81 -14.56
N THR A 211 1.63 -9.44 -13.78
CA THR A 211 2.39 -10.64 -14.20
C THR A 211 1.45 -11.83 -14.40
N ILE A 212 0.53 -12.04 -13.46
CA ILE A 212 -0.50 -13.08 -13.53
C ILE A 212 -1.47 -12.78 -14.69
N SER A 213 -1.84 -11.52 -14.91
CA SER A 213 -2.68 -11.13 -16.06
C SER A 213 -2.00 -11.42 -17.40
N LEU A 214 -0.68 -11.20 -17.50
CA LEU A 214 0.10 -11.53 -18.70
C LEU A 214 0.24 -13.04 -18.91
N ILE A 215 0.49 -13.80 -17.83
CA ILE A 215 0.53 -15.27 -17.88
C ILE A 215 -0.84 -15.82 -18.30
N ASN A 216 -1.94 -15.31 -17.74
CA ASN A 216 -3.29 -15.71 -18.12
C ASN A 216 -3.61 -15.38 -19.59
N TYR A 217 -3.16 -14.22 -20.09
CA TYR A 217 -3.30 -13.85 -21.50
C TYR A 217 -2.61 -14.86 -22.43
N VAL A 218 -1.39 -15.27 -22.10
CA VAL A 218 -0.64 -16.28 -22.84
C VAL A 218 -1.26 -17.68 -22.70
N LEU A 219 -1.62 -18.11 -21.49
CA LEU A 219 -2.16 -19.45 -21.22
C LEU A 219 -3.52 -19.68 -21.90
N LEU A 220 -4.47 -18.78 -21.68
CA LEU A 220 -5.82 -18.89 -22.26
C LEU A 220 -5.85 -18.48 -23.73
N GLY A 221 -5.07 -17.47 -24.12
CA GLY A 221 -5.05 -16.97 -25.49
C GLY A 221 -4.45 -17.96 -26.49
N PHE A 222 -3.40 -18.69 -26.09
CA PHE A 222 -2.80 -19.75 -26.90
C PHE A 222 -3.37 -21.15 -26.60
N GLN A 223 -4.48 -21.23 -25.86
CA GLN A 223 -5.24 -22.45 -25.59
C GLN A 223 -4.38 -23.61 -25.04
N PHE A 224 -3.39 -23.29 -24.20
CA PHE A 224 -2.59 -24.33 -23.54
C PHE A 224 -3.50 -25.20 -22.64
N PRO A 225 -3.20 -26.51 -22.51
CA PRO A 225 -4.03 -27.42 -21.72
C PRO A 225 -3.97 -27.04 -20.23
N VAL A 226 -5.01 -26.34 -19.78
CA VAL A 226 -5.27 -26.03 -18.37
C VAL A 226 -6.25 -27.06 -17.79
N ASP A 227 -6.21 -27.26 -16.47
CA ASP A 227 -7.13 -28.16 -15.78
C ASP A 227 -8.54 -27.55 -15.66
N GLY A 228 -9.52 -28.39 -15.33
CA GLY A 228 -10.91 -27.95 -15.11
C GLY A 228 -11.12 -27.08 -13.87
N PHE A 229 -10.05 -26.77 -13.11
CA PHE A 229 -10.07 -25.86 -11.97
C PHE A 229 -9.62 -24.44 -12.35
N PHE A 230 -9.07 -24.25 -13.56
CA PHE A 230 -8.64 -22.96 -14.06
C PHE A 230 -9.83 -22.08 -14.49
N MET A 231 -10.30 -21.23 -13.57
CA MET A 231 -11.40 -20.29 -13.84
C MET A 231 -11.02 -19.22 -14.88
N HIS A 232 -11.97 -18.81 -15.72
CA HIS A 232 -11.72 -17.81 -16.76
C HIS A 232 -11.47 -16.43 -16.16
N SER A 233 -10.46 -15.71 -16.65
CA SER A 233 -9.98 -14.47 -16.03
C SER A 233 -11.04 -13.36 -15.96
N PHE A 234 -11.98 -13.31 -16.90
CA PHE A 234 -13.10 -12.37 -16.87
C PHE A 234 -14.11 -12.66 -15.76
N GLU A 235 -14.36 -13.93 -15.44
CA GLU A 235 -15.28 -14.34 -14.36
C GLU A 235 -14.71 -13.95 -12.99
N ILE A 236 -13.41 -14.19 -12.79
CA ILE A 236 -12.67 -13.75 -11.60
C ILE A 236 -12.71 -12.22 -11.48
N PHE A 237 -12.47 -11.50 -12.58
CA PHE A 237 -12.57 -10.04 -12.61
C PHE A 237 -13.98 -9.56 -12.22
N LEU A 238 -15.03 -10.08 -12.84
CA LEU A 238 -16.41 -9.70 -12.54
C LEU A 238 -16.80 -10.02 -11.10
N ALA A 239 -16.46 -11.22 -10.60
CA ALA A 239 -16.72 -11.61 -9.22
C ALA A 239 -16.01 -10.70 -8.21
N THR A 240 -14.73 -10.39 -8.44
CA THR A 240 -13.95 -9.50 -7.56
C THR A 240 -14.44 -8.06 -7.61
N THR A 241 -14.84 -7.52 -8.77
CA THR A 241 -15.49 -6.20 -8.87
C THR A 241 -16.81 -6.17 -8.10
N VAL A 242 -17.70 -7.14 -8.32
CA VAL A 242 -19.02 -7.19 -7.63
C VAL A 242 -18.86 -7.31 -6.12
N VAL A 243 -17.93 -8.15 -5.63
CA VAL A 243 -17.68 -8.32 -4.20
C VAL A 243 -16.99 -7.09 -3.61
N PHE A 244 -15.77 -6.75 -4.04
CA PHE A 244 -14.98 -5.74 -3.34
C PHE A 244 -15.52 -4.32 -3.54
N TRP A 245 -16.06 -3.99 -4.71
CA TRP A 245 -16.57 -2.65 -4.98
C TRP A 245 -18.07 -2.54 -4.73
N GLY A 246 -18.86 -3.51 -5.22
CA GLY A 246 -20.31 -3.52 -5.02
C GLY A 246 -20.66 -3.72 -3.54
N SER A 247 -20.42 -4.92 -3.01
CA SER A 247 -20.77 -5.24 -1.62
C SER A 247 -19.95 -4.42 -0.61
N GLY A 248 -18.67 -4.17 -0.89
CA GLY A 248 -17.81 -3.32 -0.05
C GLY A 248 -18.25 -1.85 0.03
N THR A 249 -18.91 -1.31 -1.02
CA THR A 249 -19.50 0.04 -0.99
C THR A 249 -20.83 0.03 -0.23
N VAL A 250 -21.71 -0.93 -0.52
CA VAL A 250 -23.00 -1.07 0.18
C VAL A 250 -22.78 -1.25 1.69
N GLY A 251 -21.88 -2.15 2.11
CA GLY A 251 -21.55 -2.38 3.50
C GLY A 251 -21.00 -1.15 4.22
N TYR A 252 -20.10 -0.39 3.57
CA TYR A 252 -19.55 0.84 4.14
C TYR A 252 -20.59 1.97 4.21
N THR A 253 -21.48 2.11 3.22
CA THR A 253 -22.61 3.05 3.29
C THR A 253 -23.58 2.69 4.42
N LEU A 254 -23.93 1.41 4.58
CA LEU A 254 -24.81 0.94 5.66
C LEU A 254 -24.21 1.20 7.04
N LEU A 255 -22.89 1.05 7.18
CA LEU A 255 -22.14 1.45 8.37
C LEU A 255 -22.26 2.96 8.63
N GLU A 256 -21.94 3.82 7.65
CA GLU A 256 -21.99 5.29 7.84
C GLU A 256 -23.40 5.77 8.20
N TYR A 257 -24.43 5.11 7.68
CA TYR A 257 -25.83 5.32 8.06
C TYR A 257 -26.13 4.83 9.49
N ARG A 258 -25.71 3.62 9.86
CA ARG A 258 -25.89 3.07 11.21
C ARG A 258 -25.16 3.86 12.31
N LEU A 259 -24.03 4.48 11.98
CA LEU A 259 -23.29 5.37 12.88
C LEU A 259 -23.89 6.79 12.94
N GLY A 260 -24.99 7.06 12.21
CA GLY A 260 -25.63 8.38 12.16
C GLY A 260 -24.78 9.47 11.52
N GLN A 261 -23.70 9.11 10.81
CA GLN A 261 -22.74 10.07 10.25
C GLN A 261 -23.22 10.64 8.91
N LYS A 262 -23.89 9.84 8.08
CA LYS A 262 -24.44 10.25 6.78
C LYS A 262 -25.82 9.66 6.54
N LYS A 263 -26.63 10.34 5.73
CA LYS A 263 -27.88 9.76 5.19
C LYS A 263 -27.52 8.70 4.14
N LEU A 264 -28.35 7.65 4.05
CA LEU A 264 -28.08 6.47 3.22
C LEU A 264 -27.77 6.81 1.76
N LEU A 265 -28.68 7.52 1.07
CA LEU A 265 -28.53 7.81 -0.36
C LEU A 265 -27.36 8.78 -0.67
N PRO A 266 -27.18 9.93 0.03
CA PRO A 266 -26.01 10.78 -0.17
C PRO A 266 -24.68 10.07 0.11
N GLY A 267 -24.61 9.26 1.18
CA GLY A 267 -23.42 8.45 1.48
C GLY A 267 -23.13 7.40 0.42
N PHE A 268 -24.17 6.76 -0.14
CA PHE A 268 -24.02 5.85 -1.28
C PHE A 268 -23.42 6.54 -2.51
N ILE A 269 -23.96 7.69 -2.90
CA ILE A 269 -23.49 8.45 -4.05
C ILE A 269 -22.04 8.90 -3.86
N GLU A 270 -21.68 9.43 -2.68
CA GLU A 270 -20.30 9.79 -2.36
C GLU A 270 -19.35 8.60 -2.46
N ASN A 271 -19.74 7.44 -1.92
CA ASN A 271 -18.91 6.25 -1.96
C ASN A 271 -18.76 5.68 -3.38
N LEU A 272 -19.75 5.86 -4.26
CA LEU A 272 -19.64 5.55 -5.70
C LEU A 272 -18.74 6.55 -6.45
N MET A 273 -18.83 7.85 -6.17
CA MET A 273 -18.02 8.88 -6.85
C MET A 273 -16.51 8.66 -6.70
N TRP A 274 -16.06 8.03 -5.61
CA TRP A 274 -14.64 7.74 -5.39
C TRP A 274 -14.17 6.41 -6.01
N ILE A 275 -15.05 5.56 -6.53
CA ILE A 275 -14.65 4.29 -7.16
C ILE A 275 -13.67 4.50 -8.34
N PRO A 276 -13.91 5.42 -9.30
CA PRO A 276 -12.96 5.66 -10.40
C PRO A 276 -11.57 6.11 -9.93
N PHE A 277 -11.50 6.91 -8.85
CA PHE A 277 -10.21 7.31 -8.26
C PHE A 277 -9.43 6.08 -7.77
N PHE A 278 -10.08 5.21 -6.99
CA PHE A 278 -9.45 3.99 -6.48
C PHE A 278 -9.12 2.96 -7.56
N PHE A 279 -9.92 2.91 -8.61
CA PHE A 279 -9.67 2.03 -9.75
C PHE A 279 -8.32 2.33 -10.41
N PHE A 280 -8.11 3.57 -10.86
CA PHE A 280 -6.85 3.96 -11.47
C PHE A 280 -5.71 3.89 -10.45
N PHE A 281 -5.95 4.33 -9.20
CA PHE A 281 -4.96 4.30 -8.13
C PHE A 281 -4.42 2.88 -7.90
N PHE A 282 -5.26 1.92 -7.48
CA PHE A 282 -4.78 0.56 -7.19
C PHE A 282 -4.36 -0.20 -8.45
N GLY A 283 -5.02 0.03 -9.58
CA GLY A 283 -4.67 -0.60 -10.86
C GLY A 283 -3.27 -0.20 -11.37
N GLY A 284 -2.81 1.02 -11.07
CA GLY A 284 -1.50 1.53 -11.50
C GLY A 284 -0.31 1.19 -10.58
N LEU A 285 -0.55 0.57 -9.42
CA LEU A 285 0.52 0.26 -8.44
C LEU A 285 1.32 -1.01 -8.78
N SER A 286 0.83 -1.89 -9.65
CA SER A 286 1.40 -3.23 -9.84
C SER A 286 2.86 -3.22 -10.30
N ILE A 287 3.19 -2.52 -11.40
CA ILE A 287 4.58 -2.42 -11.90
C ILE A 287 5.50 -1.76 -10.86
N PRO A 288 5.19 -0.56 -10.30
CA PRO A 288 6.09 0.08 -9.33
C PRO A 288 6.32 -0.72 -8.04
N VAL A 289 5.28 -1.39 -7.51
CA VAL A 289 5.43 -2.26 -6.33
C VAL A 289 6.23 -3.53 -6.67
N THR A 290 6.07 -4.08 -7.87
CA THR A 290 6.91 -5.18 -8.37
C THR A 290 8.39 -4.79 -8.43
N GLN A 291 8.71 -3.62 -8.98
CA GLN A 291 10.08 -3.11 -9.03
C GLN A 291 10.70 -3.02 -7.62
N ALA A 292 9.93 -2.52 -6.65
CA ALA A 292 10.39 -2.39 -5.27
C ALA A 292 10.61 -3.76 -4.60
N ILE A 293 9.68 -4.71 -4.74
CA ILE A 293 9.84 -6.07 -4.18
C ILE A 293 11.03 -6.80 -4.81
N LEU A 294 11.16 -6.76 -6.14
CA LEU A 294 12.27 -7.40 -6.86
C LEU A 294 13.62 -6.79 -6.50
N ALA A 295 13.68 -5.47 -6.28
CA ALA A 295 14.92 -4.81 -5.87
C ALA A 295 15.47 -5.35 -4.55
N HIS A 296 14.63 -5.60 -3.53
CA HIS A 296 15.12 -6.26 -2.31
C HIS A 296 15.53 -7.71 -2.56
N LEU A 297 14.73 -8.50 -3.28
CA LEU A 297 15.05 -9.91 -3.59
C LEU A 297 16.45 -10.06 -4.20
N PHE A 298 16.81 -9.16 -5.12
CA PHE A 298 18.11 -9.12 -5.79
C PHE A 298 19.15 -8.19 -5.14
N SER A 299 18.88 -7.67 -3.93
CA SER A 299 19.78 -6.76 -3.18
C SER A 299 20.18 -5.47 -3.93
N TYR A 300 19.33 -5.00 -4.84
CA TYR A 300 19.50 -3.72 -5.53
C TYR A 300 19.10 -2.55 -4.62
N ASN A 301 20.00 -1.57 -4.45
CA ASN A 301 19.78 -0.45 -3.54
C ASN A 301 18.96 0.67 -4.23
N ILE A 302 17.68 0.79 -3.87
CA ILE A 302 16.86 1.95 -4.24
C ILE A 302 16.96 3.01 -3.13
N GLN A 303 17.49 4.18 -3.49
CA GLN A 303 17.45 5.36 -2.64
C GLN A 303 16.15 6.15 -2.83
N TRP A 304 15.64 6.73 -1.75
CA TRP A 304 14.40 7.49 -1.73
C TRP A 304 14.61 8.92 -1.22
N SER A 305 14.00 9.90 -1.88
CA SER A 305 13.86 11.25 -1.34
C SER A 305 12.88 11.28 -0.17
N ALA A 306 13.05 12.28 0.70
CA ALA A 306 12.04 12.64 1.70
C ALA A 306 10.74 13.07 1.00
N THR A 307 9.60 12.75 1.61
CA THR A 307 8.28 13.15 1.09
C THR A 307 8.11 14.66 1.24
N ILE A 308 7.68 15.35 0.18
CA ILE A 308 7.51 16.81 0.21
C ILE A 308 6.19 17.14 0.92
N LYS A 309 6.26 17.97 1.98
CA LYS A 309 5.12 18.28 2.86
C LYS A 309 4.46 19.64 2.59
N GLU A 310 4.97 20.38 1.60
CA GLU A 310 4.50 21.71 1.22
C GLU A 310 3.86 21.69 -0.17
N VAL A 311 2.81 22.50 -0.36
CA VAL A 311 2.09 22.61 -1.63
C VAL A 311 2.94 23.37 -2.64
N GLN A 312 3.71 22.65 -3.46
CA GLN A 312 4.43 23.24 -4.59
C GLN A 312 3.45 23.54 -5.73
N ARG A 313 3.34 24.82 -6.13
CA ARG A 313 2.57 25.22 -7.30
C ARG A 313 3.25 24.71 -8.58
N SER A 314 2.55 23.88 -9.33
CA SER A 314 2.96 23.40 -10.66
C SER A 314 1.96 23.85 -11.72
N ASN A 315 2.22 23.51 -12.99
CA ASN A 315 1.27 23.71 -14.08
C ASN A 315 1.39 22.60 -15.13
N PHE A 316 0.41 22.53 -16.03
CA PHE A 316 0.28 21.47 -17.04
C PHE A 316 1.59 21.14 -17.78
N PHE A 317 2.28 22.17 -18.28
CA PHE A 317 3.52 22.02 -19.06
C PHE A 317 4.75 21.60 -18.22
N LYS A 318 4.75 21.85 -16.91
CA LYS A 318 5.80 21.34 -16.00
C LYS A 318 5.55 19.89 -15.59
N GLU A 319 4.29 19.50 -15.40
CA GLU A 319 3.95 18.14 -14.97
C GLU A 319 4.16 17.09 -16.06
N ILE A 320 3.89 17.38 -17.35
CA ILE A 320 4.08 16.37 -18.43
C ILE A 320 5.52 15.84 -18.53
N PRO A 321 6.58 16.67 -18.61
CA PRO A 321 7.97 16.17 -18.64
C PRO A 321 8.39 15.47 -17.34
N LYS A 322 7.83 15.90 -16.20
CA LYS A 322 8.07 15.29 -14.88
C LYS A 322 7.47 13.89 -14.81
N ILE A 323 6.21 13.73 -15.23
CA ILE A 323 5.53 12.44 -15.37
C ILE A 323 6.30 11.53 -16.31
N ALA A 324 6.61 12.00 -17.53
CA ALA A 324 7.32 11.20 -18.53
C ALA A 324 8.67 10.69 -18.00
N ARG A 325 9.42 11.52 -17.25
CA ARG A 325 10.69 11.13 -16.61
C ARG A 325 10.51 10.20 -15.40
N ARG A 326 9.45 10.36 -14.60
CA ARG A 326 9.23 9.57 -13.39
C ARG A 326 8.62 8.20 -13.68
N PHE A 327 7.65 8.15 -14.58
CA PHE A 327 6.87 6.97 -14.95
C PHE A 327 7.36 6.28 -16.23
N TRP A 328 8.55 6.64 -16.73
CA TRP A 328 9.10 6.11 -17.99
C TRP A 328 9.06 4.58 -18.06
N PHE A 329 9.37 3.89 -16.94
CA PHE A 329 9.43 2.43 -16.89
C PHE A 329 8.04 1.77 -16.83
N PRO A 330 7.12 2.14 -15.91
CA PRO A 330 5.73 1.69 -15.99
C PRO A 330 5.07 1.96 -17.36
N MET A 331 5.32 3.13 -17.96
CA MET A 331 4.79 3.47 -19.28
C MET A 331 5.42 2.65 -20.40
N SER A 332 6.74 2.47 -20.44
CA SER A 332 7.40 1.68 -21.50
C SER A 332 7.00 0.20 -21.44
N MET A 333 6.99 -0.40 -20.26
CA MET A 333 6.47 -1.76 -20.04
C MET A 333 5.01 -1.88 -20.49
N SER A 334 4.18 -0.88 -20.18
CA SER A 334 2.78 -0.84 -20.60
C SER A 334 2.63 -0.79 -22.13
N ILE A 335 3.41 0.07 -22.79
CA ILE A 335 3.43 0.19 -24.25
C ILE A 335 3.88 -1.13 -24.89
N ILE A 336 4.93 -1.77 -24.36
CA ILE A 336 5.42 -3.07 -24.85
C ILE A 336 4.33 -4.15 -24.76
N ILE A 337 3.60 -4.22 -23.64
CA ILE A 337 2.50 -5.20 -23.47
C ILE A 337 1.37 -4.91 -24.46
N ILE A 338 0.92 -3.66 -24.59
CA ILE A 338 -0.12 -3.27 -25.57
C ILE A 338 0.34 -3.59 -27.00
N THR A 339 1.57 -3.26 -27.37
CA THR A 339 2.12 -3.58 -28.70
C THR A 339 2.15 -5.09 -28.92
N GLY A 340 2.55 -5.89 -27.92
CA GLY A 340 2.50 -7.35 -27.96
C GLY A 340 1.09 -7.88 -28.20
N MET A 341 0.08 -7.39 -27.47
CA MET A 341 -1.32 -7.76 -27.66
C MET A 341 -1.83 -7.40 -29.07
N ILE A 342 -1.50 -6.20 -29.56
CA ILE A 342 -1.87 -5.77 -30.92
C ILE A 342 -1.24 -6.70 -31.95
N LEU A 343 0.07 -6.97 -31.87
CA LEU A 343 0.76 -7.89 -32.78
C LEU A 343 0.12 -9.29 -32.77
N CYS A 344 -0.21 -9.84 -31.59
CA CYS A 344 -0.88 -11.14 -31.43
C CYS A 344 -2.28 -11.19 -32.05
N SER A 345 -2.95 -10.05 -32.25
CA SER A 345 -4.25 -9.98 -32.94
C SER A 345 -4.14 -9.80 -34.46
N THR A 346 -2.95 -9.47 -34.98
CA THR A 346 -2.74 -9.21 -36.42
C THR A 346 -2.42 -10.46 -37.23
N SER A 347 -2.45 -10.33 -38.56
CA SER A 347 -2.03 -11.37 -39.50
C SER A 347 -0.54 -11.71 -39.48
N LEU A 348 0.29 -10.93 -38.76
CA LEU A 348 1.74 -11.18 -38.61
C LEU A 348 2.03 -12.47 -37.82
N VAL A 349 1.10 -12.89 -36.96
CA VAL A 349 1.22 -14.09 -36.14
C VAL A 349 0.48 -15.26 -36.81
N PRO A 350 1.04 -16.49 -36.84
CA PRO A 350 0.36 -17.67 -37.38
C PRO A 350 -0.99 -17.91 -36.72
N PHE A 351 -1.92 -18.54 -37.46
CA PHE A 351 -3.32 -18.69 -37.03
C PHE A 351 -3.48 -19.34 -35.64
N GLU A 352 -2.66 -20.36 -35.34
CA GLU A 352 -2.65 -21.07 -34.05
C GLU A 352 -2.28 -20.19 -32.84
N TRP A 353 -1.51 -19.12 -33.06
CA TRP A 353 -1.02 -18.22 -32.01
C TRP A 353 -1.73 -16.85 -32.05
N ARG A 354 -2.80 -16.72 -32.84
CA ARG A 354 -3.53 -15.46 -33.01
C ARG A 354 -4.63 -15.31 -31.97
N ILE A 355 -4.57 -14.22 -31.22
CA ILE A 355 -5.58 -13.83 -30.23
C ILE A 355 -6.39 -12.68 -30.83
N ASP A 356 -7.43 -13.03 -31.58
CA ASP A 356 -8.31 -12.04 -32.23
C ASP A 356 -9.35 -11.43 -31.27
N GLY A 357 -10.16 -10.50 -31.78
CA GLY A 357 -11.17 -9.79 -31.00
C GLY A 357 -12.29 -10.67 -30.40
N SER A 358 -12.45 -11.93 -30.85
CA SER A 358 -13.39 -12.87 -30.22
C SER A 358 -12.92 -13.31 -28.84
N ALA A 359 -11.60 -13.30 -28.58
CA ALA A 359 -10.98 -13.60 -27.29
C ALA A 359 -11.04 -12.43 -26.29
N TRP A 360 -12.08 -11.58 -26.37
CA TRP A 360 -12.24 -10.36 -25.56
C TRP A 360 -12.13 -10.62 -24.05
N ALA A 361 -12.59 -11.78 -23.56
CA ALA A 361 -12.55 -12.15 -22.14
C ALA A 361 -11.11 -12.38 -21.62
N VAL A 362 -10.17 -12.67 -22.52
CA VAL A 362 -8.73 -12.82 -22.22
C VAL A 362 -8.00 -11.50 -22.43
N ILE A 363 -8.39 -10.72 -23.45
CA ILE A 363 -7.85 -9.39 -23.76
C ILE A 363 -8.17 -8.37 -22.66
N LEU A 364 -9.42 -8.33 -22.16
CA LEU A 364 -9.91 -7.27 -21.30
C LEU A 364 -9.16 -7.13 -19.96
N PRO A 365 -8.89 -8.19 -19.17
CA PRO A 365 -8.20 -8.02 -17.88
C PRO A 365 -6.78 -7.46 -18.03
N LEU A 366 -6.03 -7.90 -19.05
CA LEU A 366 -4.68 -7.42 -19.31
C LEU A 366 -4.68 -5.99 -19.86
N SER A 367 -5.52 -5.68 -20.85
CA SER A 367 -5.61 -4.32 -21.41
C SER A 367 -6.04 -3.30 -20.35
N LEU A 368 -6.94 -3.69 -19.45
CA LEU A 368 -7.39 -2.88 -18.34
C LEU A 368 -6.28 -2.62 -17.32
N SER A 369 -5.54 -3.66 -16.92
CA SER A 369 -4.37 -3.53 -16.04
C SER A 369 -3.34 -2.55 -16.63
N VAL A 370 -3.02 -2.70 -17.92
CA VAL A 370 -2.06 -1.84 -18.61
C VAL A 370 -2.58 -0.39 -18.76
N ALA A 371 -3.86 -0.22 -19.09
CA ALA A 371 -4.49 1.10 -19.17
C ALA A 371 -4.42 1.84 -17.81
N CYS A 372 -4.62 1.15 -16.69
CA CYS A 372 -4.46 1.76 -15.37
C CYS A 372 -3.03 2.26 -15.11
N HIS A 373 -1.98 1.55 -15.55
CA HIS A 373 -0.60 2.01 -15.40
C HIS A 373 -0.27 3.26 -16.24
N ILE A 374 -0.85 3.38 -17.44
CA ILE A 374 -0.69 4.56 -18.29
C ILE A 374 -1.49 5.76 -17.74
N LEU A 375 -2.71 5.52 -17.25
CA LEU A 375 -3.64 6.55 -16.81
C LEU A 375 -3.39 7.02 -15.36
N PHE A 376 -2.79 6.19 -14.49
CA PHE A 376 -2.48 6.52 -13.09
C PHE A 376 -1.82 7.90 -12.91
N PRO A 377 -0.69 8.23 -13.57
CA PRO A 377 -0.05 9.53 -13.40
C PRO A 377 -0.75 10.69 -14.13
N ILE A 378 -1.74 10.40 -14.98
CA ILE A 378 -2.46 11.39 -15.79
C ILE A 378 -3.75 11.80 -15.07
N VAL A 379 -4.66 10.84 -14.85
CA VAL A 379 -6.00 11.04 -14.29
C VAL A 379 -5.96 11.46 -12.82
N LEU A 380 -4.94 11.02 -12.08
CA LEU A 380 -4.82 11.33 -10.65
C LEU A 380 -4.03 12.62 -10.38
N ASN A 381 -3.38 13.23 -11.38
CA ASN A 381 -2.60 14.45 -11.18
C ASN A 381 -3.55 15.67 -11.06
N PRO A 382 -3.56 16.38 -9.91
CA PRO A 382 -4.50 17.48 -9.69
C PRO A 382 -4.26 18.67 -10.65
N TRP A 383 -3.04 18.87 -11.14
CA TRP A 383 -2.70 19.99 -12.04
C TRP A 383 -3.09 19.72 -13.50
N LEU A 384 -3.17 18.45 -13.91
CA LEU A 384 -3.67 18.09 -15.24
C LEU A 384 -5.20 18.16 -15.30
N MET A 385 -5.88 17.68 -14.26
CA MET A 385 -7.35 17.60 -14.22
C MET A 385 -8.07 18.95 -14.09
N VAL A 386 -7.37 20.01 -13.63
CA VAL A 386 -7.96 21.34 -13.41
C VAL A 386 -7.73 22.31 -14.59
N PHE A 387 -6.88 21.96 -15.57
CA PHE A 387 -6.48 22.85 -16.67
C PHE A 387 -6.10 24.26 -16.21
N SER A 388 -5.39 24.35 -15.07
CA SER A 388 -4.87 25.63 -14.57
C SER A 388 -3.64 26.02 -15.38
N TYR A 389 -3.77 27.09 -16.17
CA TYR A 389 -2.71 27.67 -17.00
C TYR A 389 -1.78 28.58 -16.19
#